data_AF-A0A9D2CQC2-F1
#
_entry.id   AF-A0A9D2CQC2-F1
#
_cell.length_a   1.000
_cell.length_b   1.000
_cell.length_c   1.000
_cell.angle_alpha   90.00
_cell.angle_beta   90.00
_cell.angle_gamma   90.00
#
_symmetry.space_group_name_H-M   'P 1'
#
loop_
_entity.id
_entity.type
_entity.pdbx_description
1 polymer ?
#
loop_
_entity_poly.entity_id
_entity_poly.type
_entity_poly.pdbx_seq_one_letter_code
_entity_poly.pdbx_strand_id
1 'polypeptide(L)'
;MTENHHTPEEPIVTYLSSERDVLALALHLLGYWPEKSIMLLALSDGGAGPLLRVDMPDISEVAPDDFLTYIFEAFPTHSPNGDPITSVFLLLFADGAASGEVDVSVEKPFLEAAQCYAELAPAYATLHGLNVLDVLAVGQQAYWAVNPAEGQLAPAGFLDEVLTSPLYSELVAHGSLVASDSHEAQELKSRTALGTEDPDGQERWQVNTEAYSAFYLEEKHEQNPQEACQIAAELELWEQAIDAVTSLLDGLQGSGVLSPGTLADAIRAKVIPDAAGFLIASFDSFATLQLVILQACRTLKDSLAALRALEQGSQELALNRQTAGDRVLPLPSTLHRYRLDHLSQPESCVRKQINNAEDSLKEMAETIFGVVPTPPDWKRLEALWHLAAVLESSAGGKAEASLLAAQAWVSWMRGNSTEAFHLLEAIDSTYCAGSSLPLHYLLSVSAFPTWLTLPGGAPETYVTKNSR
;
A
#
# COMPACT_ATOMS: atom_id res chain seq x y z
N MET A 1 1.42 -36.14 -37.04
CA MET A 1 1.03 -34.77 -36.64
C MET A 1 0.69 -34.87 -35.17
N THR A 2 1.68 -34.59 -34.33
CA THR A 2 1.60 -34.68 -32.88
C THR A 2 1.10 -33.35 -32.34
N GLU A 3 -0.07 -33.38 -31.71
CA GLU A 3 -0.67 -32.26 -30.99
C GLU A 3 0.19 -31.95 -29.75
N ASN A 4 0.75 -30.74 -29.70
CA ASN A 4 1.37 -30.21 -28.49
C ASN A 4 0.25 -29.86 -27.50
N HIS A 5 0.09 -30.69 -26.48
CA HIS A 5 -0.63 -30.31 -25.26
C HIS A 5 0.22 -29.29 -24.52
N HIS A 6 -0.29 -28.07 -24.41
CA HIS A 6 0.25 -27.04 -23.53
C HIS A 6 -0.05 -27.50 -22.09
N THR A 7 0.98 -27.99 -21.40
CA THR A 7 0.96 -28.28 -19.97
C THR A 7 0.76 -27.00 -19.17
N PRO A 8 0.11 -27.05 -17.99
CA PRO A 8 -0.02 -25.89 -17.12
C PRO A 8 1.38 -25.40 -16.75
N GLU A 9 1.58 -24.08 -16.80
CA GLU A 9 2.84 -23.39 -16.47
C GLU A 9 3.45 -23.99 -15.19
N GLU A 10 4.58 -24.68 -15.34
CA GLU A 10 5.38 -25.10 -14.19
C GLU A 10 5.81 -23.83 -13.45
N PRO A 11 5.78 -23.83 -12.10
CA PRO A 11 6.29 -22.70 -11.34
C PRO A 11 7.74 -22.46 -11.76
N ILE A 12 8.07 -21.21 -12.12
CA ILE A 12 9.44 -20.83 -12.49
C ILE A 12 10.32 -21.12 -11.27
N VAL A 13 11.10 -22.21 -11.33
CA VAL A 13 12.11 -22.52 -10.33
C VAL A 13 13.34 -21.71 -10.71
N THR A 14 13.39 -20.48 -10.19
CA THR A 14 14.44 -19.52 -10.48
C THR A 14 15.68 -19.83 -9.63
N TYR A 15 16.76 -20.29 -10.27
CA TYR A 15 18.03 -20.49 -9.58
C TYR A 15 18.84 -19.19 -9.60
N LEU A 16 19.10 -18.62 -8.43
CA LEU A 16 20.04 -17.51 -8.27
C LEU A 16 21.46 -18.07 -8.36
N SER A 17 22.13 -17.86 -9.48
CA SER A 17 23.43 -18.46 -9.79
C SER A 17 24.60 -17.48 -9.79
N SER A 18 24.28 -16.19 -9.78
CA SER A 18 25.25 -15.09 -9.83
C SER A 18 24.72 -13.85 -9.11
N GLU A 19 25.61 -12.89 -8.83
CA GLU A 19 25.27 -11.58 -8.27
C GLU A 19 24.33 -10.81 -9.20
N ARG A 20 24.42 -11.03 -10.53
CA ARG A 20 23.52 -10.41 -11.52
C ARG A 20 22.10 -10.90 -11.38
N ASP A 21 21.92 -12.19 -11.09
CA ASP A 21 20.59 -12.77 -10.85
C ASP A 21 19.98 -12.18 -9.58
N VAL A 22 20.79 -12.01 -8.53
CA VAL A 22 20.36 -11.37 -7.28
C VAL A 22 19.90 -9.93 -7.53
N LEU A 23 20.67 -9.14 -8.27
CA LEU A 23 20.32 -7.76 -8.63
C LEU A 23 19.07 -7.70 -9.52
N ALA A 24 18.99 -8.55 -10.54
CA ALA A 24 17.83 -8.61 -11.43
C ALA A 24 16.56 -8.93 -10.64
N LEU A 25 16.61 -9.96 -9.79
CA LEU A 25 15.48 -10.32 -8.94
C LEU A 25 15.07 -9.18 -8.01
N ALA A 26 16.03 -8.53 -7.32
CA ALA A 26 15.73 -7.43 -6.41
C ALA A 26 15.05 -6.26 -7.12
N LEU A 27 15.51 -5.89 -8.32
CA LEU A 27 14.90 -4.83 -9.13
C LEU A 27 13.49 -5.19 -9.58
N HIS A 28 13.26 -6.45 -9.98
CA HIS A 28 11.93 -6.92 -10.38
C HIS A 28 10.96 -7.06 -9.20
N LEU A 29 11.45 -7.43 -8.01
CA LEU A 29 10.66 -7.44 -6.78
C LEU A 29 10.27 -6.02 -6.35
N LEU A 30 11.17 -5.05 -6.51
CA LEU A 30 10.90 -3.64 -6.20
C LEU A 30 10.02 -2.97 -7.28
N GLY A 31 10.24 -3.33 -8.54
CA GLY A 31 9.56 -2.76 -9.71
C GLY A 31 10.20 -1.49 -10.29
N TYR A 32 11.31 -1.00 -9.72
CA TYR A 32 12.03 0.17 -10.22
C TYR A 32 13.51 0.17 -9.83
N TRP A 33 14.29 1.06 -10.43
CA TRP A 33 15.66 1.34 -10.00
C TRP A 33 15.69 2.27 -8.79
N PRO A 34 16.17 1.82 -7.63
CA PRO A 34 16.28 2.66 -6.44
C PRO A 34 17.43 3.66 -6.57
N GLU A 35 17.31 4.78 -5.86
CA GLU A 35 18.39 5.76 -5.72
C GLU A 35 18.77 5.89 -4.25
N LYS A 36 20.07 6.03 -3.97
CA LYS A 36 20.61 6.25 -2.62
C LYS A 36 19.92 5.36 -1.58
N SER A 37 20.00 4.05 -1.77
CA SER A 37 19.18 3.07 -1.03
C SER A 37 19.99 1.90 -0.50
N ILE A 38 19.53 1.29 0.58
CA ILE A 38 19.97 -0.01 1.07
C ILE A 38 18.80 -0.99 0.95
N MET A 39 19.06 -2.21 0.49
CA MET A 39 18.09 -3.29 0.48
C MET A 39 18.57 -4.53 1.17
N LEU A 40 17.65 -5.22 1.83
CA LEU A 40 17.83 -6.57 2.36
C LEU A 40 16.93 -7.52 1.58
N LEU A 41 17.52 -8.41 0.79
CA LEU A 41 16.79 -9.45 0.08
C LEU A 41 16.92 -10.76 0.84
N ALA A 42 15.82 -11.26 1.41
CA ALA A 42 15.82 -12.56 2.09
C ALA A 42 15.88 -13.74 1.12
N LEU A 43 16.46 -14.83 1.59
CA LEU A 43 16.31 -16.16 1.04
C LEU A 43 15.73 -17.12 2.09
N SER A 44 14.78 -17.93 1.65
CA SER A 44 14.13 -18.96 2.44
C SER A 44 14.01 -20.26 1.63
N ASP A 45 13.65 -21.36 2.28
CA ASP A 45 13.40 -22.64 1.61
C ASP A 45 12.27 -22.55 0.56
N GLY A 46 11.35 -21.60 0.73
CA GLY A 46 10.24 -21.31 -0.18
C GLY A 46 10.59 -20.36 -1.34
N GLY A 47 11.86 -19.92 -1.45
CA GLY A 47 12.34 -19.01 -2.48
C GLY A 47 12.87 -17.69 -1.92
N ALA A 48 13.03 -16.71 -2.81
CA ALA A 48 13.57 -15.40 -2.48
C ALA A 48 12.47 -14.40 -2.10
N GLY A 49 12.79 -13.51 -1.18
CA GLY A 49 11.87 -12.57 -0.56
C GLY A 49 11.59 -12.90 0.92
N PRO A 50 11.16 -11.92 1.73
CA PRO A 50 10.83 -10.55 1.36
C PRO A 50 12.07 -9.67 1.07
N LEU A 51 11.85 -8.61 0.29
CA LEU A 51 12.81 -7.54 0.02
C LEU A 51 12.45 -6.32 0.88
N LEU A 52 13.34 -5.87 1.76
CA LEU A 52 13.20 -4.58 2.43
C LEU A 52 14.06 -3.55 1.71
N ARG A 53 13.50 -2.45 1.22
CA ARG A 53 14.22 -1.28 0.71
C ARG A 53 14.13 -0.14 1.72
N VAL A 54 15.25 0.51 2.02
CA VAL A 54 15.32 1.71 2.84
C VAL A 54 16.17 2.77 2.13
N ASP A 55 15.86 4.05 2.32
CA ASP A 55 16.79 5.12 1.92
C ASP A 55 18.11 4.99 2.72
N MET A 56 19.22 5.25 2.05
CA MET A 56 20.55 5.21 2.64
C MET A 56 20.83 6.56 3.30
N PRO A 57 21.11 6.60 4.62
CA PRO A 57 21.37 7.85 5.31
C PRO A 57 22.74 8.42 4.92
N ASP A 58 22.92 9.71 5.14
CA ASP A 58 24.27 10.28 5.14
C ASP A 58 25.02 9.77 6.39
N ILE A 59 26.19 9.18 6.18
CA ILE A 59 27.03 8.64 7.28
C ILE A 59 27.47 9.74 8.24
N SER A 60 27.47 11.01 7.81
CA SER A 60 27.74 12.15 8.69
C SER A 60 26.57 12.50 9.62
N GLU A 61 25.35 12.07 9.29
CA GLU A 61 24.13 12.33 10.05
C GLU A 61 23.74 11.14 10.94
N VAL A 62 23.86 9.92 10.42
CA VAL A 62 23.52 8.68 11.12
C VAL A 62 24.68 7.71 11.07
N ALA A 63 25.11 7.24 12.23
CA ALA A 63 26.18 6.24 12.31
C ALA A 63 25.72 4.91 11.67
N PRO A 64 26.58 4.23 10.88
CA PRO A 64 26.24 2.94 10.26
C PRO A 64 25.76 1.89 11.26
N ASP A 65 26.32 1.88 12.48
CA ASP A 65 25.92 0.99 13.58
C ASP A 65 24.45 1.18 14.02
N ASP A 66 24.05 2.43 14.25
CA ASP A 66 22.68 2.77 14.64
C ASP A 66 21.70 2.42 13.51
N PHE A 67 22.11 2.69 12.27
CA PHE A 67 21.29 2.37 11.10
C PHE A 67 21.14 0.86 10.87
N LEU A 68 22.22 0.09 10.98
CA LEU A 68 22.19 -1.36 10.81
C LEU A 68 21.30 -2.03 11.88
N THR A 69 21.42 -1.60 13.14
CA THR A 69 20.53 -2.06 14.22
C THR A 69 19.07 -1.84 13.83
N TYR A 70 18.74 -0.63 13.37
CA TYR A 70 17.40 -0.26 12.99
C TYR A 70 16.83 -1.07 11.81
N ILE A 71 17.61 -1.28 10.74
CA ILE A 71 17.11 -2.02 9.57
C ILE A 71 16.91 -3.52 9.88
N PHE A 72 17.77 -4.12 10.70
CA PHE A 72 17.64 -5.54 11.06
C PHE A 72 16.53 -5.76 12.11
N GLU A 73 16.29 -4.81 13.02
CA GLU A 73 15.11 -4.85 13.90
C GLU A 73 13.80 -4.73 13.14
N ALA A 74 13.77 -3.94 12.06
CA ALA A 74 12.60 -3.75 11.22
C ALA A 74 12.40 -4.88 10.19
N PHE A 75 13.37 -5.78 10.01
CA PHE A 75 13.32 -6.80 8.97
C PHE A 75 12.37 -7.95 9.35
N PRO A 76 11.56 -8.47 8.42
CA PRO A 76 10.68 -9.61 8.70
C PRO A 76 11.45 -10.85 9.15
N THR A 77 10.86 -11.59 10.08
CA THR A 77 11.44 -12.86 10.57
C THR A 77 11.04 -14.08 9.73
N HIS A 78 9.96 -13.96 8.96
CA HIS A 78 9.39 -15.02 8.13
C HIS A 78 8.98 -14.47 6.76
N SER A 79 8.97 -15.34 5.75
CA SER A 79 8.45 -15.03 4.43
C SER A 79 6.92 -14.85 4.47
N PRO A 80 6.31 -14.25 3.44
CA PRO A 80 4.85 -14.20 3.31
C PRO A 80 4.18 -15.59 3.36
N ASN A 81 4.92 -16.63 2.93
CA ASN A 81 4.47 -18.03 2.99
C ASN A 81 4.65 -18.67 4.38
N GLY A 82 5.28 -17.96 5.32
CA GLY A 82 5.51 -18.42 6.69
C GLY A 82 6.84 -19.16 6.91
N ASP A 83 7.72 -19.20 5.92
CA ASP A 83 9.03 -19.84 6.06
C ASP A 83 9.98 -18.95 6.87
N PRO A 84 10.75 -19.49 7.83
CA PRO A 84 11.70 -18.68 8.58
C PRO A 84 12.81 -18.15 7.67
N ILE A 85 13.14 -16.87 7.85
CA ILE A 85 14.23 -16.24 7.12
C ILE A 85 15.52 -16.42 7.92
N THR A 86 16.55 -16.94 7.26
CA THR A 86 17.85 -17.21 7.91
C THR A 86 19.02 -16.55 7.19
N SER A 87 18.83 -16.12 5.94
CA SER A 87 19.88 -15.57 5.11
C SER A 87 19.38 -14.39 4.29
N VAL A 88 20.25 -13.41 4.08
CA VAL A 88 19.95 -12.19 3.32
C VAL A 88 21.11 -11.79 2.42
N PHE A 89 20.81 -11.11 1.33
CA PHE A 89 21.76 -10.25 0.60
C PHE A 89 21.57 -8.80 1.03
N LEU A 90 22.67 -8.07 1.20
CA LEU A 90 22.64 -6.62 1.39
C LEU A 90 23.00 -5.94 0.07
N LEU A 91 22.12 -5.10 -0.45
CA LEU A 91 22.33 -4.38 -1.71
C LEU A 91 22.37 -2.88 -1.42
N LEU A 92 23.45 -2.18 -1.79
CA LEU A 92 23.54 -0.73 -1.66
C LEU A 92 23.49 -0.11 -3.05
N PHE A 93 22.68 0.93 -3.22
CA PHE A 93 22.50 1.64 -4.48
C PHE A 93 22.93 3.08 -4.32
N ALA A 94 23.82 3.51 -5.22
CA ALA A 94 24.23 4.90 -5.33
C ALA A 94 23.08 5.79 -5.83
N ASP A 95 23.30 7.09 -5.73
CA ASP A 95 22.45 8.06 -6.41
C ASP A 95 22.68 8.01 -7.94
N GLY A 96 21.61 8.07 -8.72
CA GLY A 96 21.66 8.02 -10.18
C GLY A 96 22.09 6.67 -10.79
N ALA A 97 21.91 5.55 -10.10
CA ALA A 97 22.34 4.21 -10.54
C ALA A 97 21.81 3.80 -11.95
N ALA A 98 20.69 4.38 -12.40
CA ALA A 98 20.08 4.14 -13.72
C ALA A 98 20.36 5.24 -14.76
N SER A 99 21.03 6.34 -14.39
CA SER A 99 21.17 7.53 -15.25
C SER A 99 22.16 7.34 -16.42
N GLY A 100 23.09 6.40 -16.31
CA GLY A 100 24.13 6.14 -17.30
C GLY A 100 25.29 7.16 -17.33
N GLU A 101 25.18 8.25 -16.58
CA GLU A 101 26.25 9.24 -16.41
C GLU A 101 27.06 8.96 -15.15
N VAL A 102 28.40 9.01 -15.24
CA VAL A 102 29.29 8.83 -14.09
C VAL A 102 29.73 10.17 -13.53
N ASP A 103 29.32 10.44 -12.30
CA ASP A 103 29.89 11.46 -11.45
C ASP A 103 30.84 10.82 -10.42
N VAL A 104 32.14 10.93 -10.71
CA VAL A 104 33.22 10.43 -9.84
C VAL A 104 33.16 11.06 -8.44
N SER A 105 32.61 12.26 -8.31
CA SER A 105 32.45 12.93 -7.01
C SER A 105 31.38 12.28 -6.13
N VAL A 106 30.46 11.52 -6.73
CA VAL A 106 29.41 10.74 -6.05
C VAL A 106 29.86 9.30 -5.82
N GLU A 107 30.48 8.68 -6.82
CA GLU A 107 30.82 7.24 -6.79
C GLU A 107 31.86 6.88 -5.72
N LYS A 108 32.90 7.71 -5.55
CA LYS A 108 33.96 7.41 -4.56
C LYS A 108 33.45 7.46 -3.11
N PRO A 109 32.76 8.52 -2.64
CA PRO A 109 32.18 8.54 -1.31
C PRO A 109 31.17 7.40 -1.08
N PHE A 110 30.40 7.04 -2.11
CA PHE A 110 29.49 5.89 -2.05
C PHE A 110 30.22 4.57 -1.81
N LEU A 111 31.32 4.30 -2.51
CA LEU A 111 32.09 3.05 -2.30
C LEU A 111 32.75 2.99 -0.93
N GLU A 112 33.24 4.13 -0.42
CA GLU A 112 33.76 4.23 0.95
C GLU A 112 32.67 3.91 1.99
N ALA A 113 31.46 4.47 1.79
CA ALA A 113 30.29 4.17 2.60
C ALA A 113 29.87 2.70 2.52
N ALA A 114 29.80 2.14 1.30
CA ALA A 114 29.41 0.76 1.06
C ALA A 114 30.41 -0.23 1.67
N GLN A 115 31.70 0.06 1.63
CA GLN A 115 32.72 -0.74 2.31
C GLN A 115 32.49 -0.78 3.83
N CYS A 116 32.12 0.34 4.44
CA CYS A 116 31.80 0.39 5.87
C CYS A 116 30.60 -0.50 6.23
N TYR A 117 29.52 -0.43 5.45
CA TYR A 117 28.37 -1.32 5.62
C TYR A 117 28.73 -2.79 5.39
N ALA A 118 29.57 -3.09 4.40
CA ALA A 118 30.01 -4.45 4.11
C ALA A 118 30.80 -5.08 5.28
N GLU A 119 31.61 -4.28 5.98
CA GLU A 119 32.38 -4.72 7.15
C GLU A 119 31.50 -4.97 8.38
N LEU A 120 30.47 -4.15 8.59
CA LEU A 120 29.65 -4.18 9.81
C LEU A 120 28.44 -5.12 9.70
N ALA A 121 27.79 -5.19 8.54
CA ALA A 121 26.52 -5.88 8.36
C ALA A 121 26.52 -7.36 8.80
N PRO A 122 27.56 -8.19 8.55
CA PRO A 122 27.56 -9.58 8.99
C PRO A 122 27.45 -9.75 10.51
N ALA A 123 28.09 -8.86 11.28
CA ALA A 123 28.05 -8.91 12.74
C ALA A 123 26.64 -8.57 13.26
N TYR A 124 26.02 -7.52 12.71
CA TYR A 124 24.66 -7.13 13.06
C TYR A 124 23.64 -8.19 12.65
N ALA A 125 23.71 -8.72 11.43
CA ALA A 125 22.83 -9.80 10.99
C ALA A 125 22.89 -11.01 11.95
N THR A 126 24.09 -11.38 12.40
CA THR A 126 24.27 -12.49 13.36
C THR A 126 23.55 -12.24 14.69
N LEU A 127 23.52 -11.00 15.20
CA LEU A 127 22.77 -10.65 16.41
C LEU A 127 21.26 -10.86 16.25
N HIS A 128 20.75 -10.74 15.02
CA HIS A 128 19.36 -10.95 14.66
C HIS A 128 19.07 -12.36 14.12
N GLY A 129 20.03 -13.28 14.22
CA GLY A 129 19.86 -14.67 13.76
C GLY A 129 19.88 -14.86 12.24
N LEU A 130 20.40 -13.87 11.51
CA LEU A 130 20.52 -13.86 10.05
C LEU A 130 21.98 -14.04 9.63
N ASN A 131 22.17 -14.60 8.43
CA ASN A 131 23.45 -14.67 7.76
C ASN A 131 23.46 -13.75 6.53
N VAL A 132 24.46 -12.88 6.42
CA VAL A 132 24.67 -12.11 5.17
C VAL A 132 25.44 -13.01 4.20
N LEU A 133 24.82 -13.34 3.07
CA LEU A 133 25.43 -14.19 2.05
C LEU A 133 26.47 -13.41 1.24
N ASP A 134 26.12 -12.19 0.84
CA ASP A 134 27.02 -11.26 0.19
C ASP A 134 26.49 -9.81 0.35
N VAL A 135 27.38 -8.85 0.08
CA VAL A 135 27.09 -7.43 0.03
C VAL A 135 27.42 -6.91 -1.36
N LEU A 136 26.41 -6.42 -2.07
CA LEU A 136 26.55 -5.87 -3.41
C LEU A 136 26.42 -4.35 -3.36
N ALA A 137 27.43 -3.64 -3.83
CA ALA A 137 27.34 -2.20 -4.03
C ALA A 137 27.09 -1.90 -5.51
N VAL A 138 26.07 -1.09 -5.81
CA VAL A 138 25.59 -0.77 -7.15
C VAL A 138 25.83 0.72 -7.38
N GLY A 139 26.82 1.03 -8.20
CA GLY A 139 27.17 2.40 -8.57
C GLY A 139 26.37 2.89 -9.78
N GLN A 140 26.96 3.79 -10.57
CA GLN A 140 26.29 4.39 -11.73
C GLN A 140 26.54 3.62 -13.05
N GLN A 141 27.63 2.86 -13.14
CA GLN A 141 27.96 2.04 -14.32
C GLN A 141 28.34 0.60 -13.99
N ALA A 142 28.81 0.34 -12.78
CA ALA A 142 29.30 -0.96 -12.36
C ALA A 142 28.69 -1.37 -11.01
N TYR A 143 28.88 -2.64 -10.68
CA TYR A 143 28.59 -3.15 -9.35
C TYR A 143 29.81 -3.89 -8.78
N TRP A 144 29.90 -3.91 -7.46
CA TRP A 144 30.97 -4.52 -6.67
C TRP A 144 30.38 -5.57 -5.74
N ALA A 145 31.16 -6.62 -5.48
CA ALA A 145 30.83 -7.68 -4.54
C ALA A 145 31.98 -7.84 -3.53
N VAL A 146 31.70 -8.45 -2.37
CA VAL A 146 32.75 -8.68 -1.38
C VAL A 146 33.67 -9.80 -1.87
N ASN A 147 34.96 -9.51 -1.99
CA ASN A 147 35.95 -10.54 -2.27
C ASN A 147 36.10 -11.45 -1.04
N PRO A 148 35.78 -12.76 -1.12
CA PRO A 148 35.84 -13.64 0.04
C PRO A 148 37.24 -13.79 0.65
N ALA A 149 38.29 -13.56 -0.13
CA ALA A 149 39.67 -13.68 0.34
C ALA A 149 40.16 -12.43 1.10
N GLU A 150 39.65 -11.25 0.72
CA GLU A 150 40.14 -9.95 1.21
C GLU A 150 39.14 -9.24 2.12
N GLY A 151 37.86 -9.60 2.08
CA GLY A 151 36.78 -8.92 2.80
C GLY A 151 36.50 -7.51 2.30
N GLN A 152 37.00 -7.16 1.11
CA GLN A 152 36.86 -5.84 0.51
C GLN A 152 35.99 -5.91 -0.75
N LEU A 153 35.25 -4.83 -1.02
CA LEU A 153 34.50 -4.67 -2.26
C LEU A 153 35.46 -4.64 -3.45
N ALA A 154 35.24 -5.54 -4.40
CA ALA A 154 35.97 -5.61 -5.65
C ALA A 154 35.00 -5.50 -6.85
N PRO A 155 35.42 -4.90 -7.97
CA PRO A 155 34.56 -4.79 -9.16
C PRO A 155 34.10 -6.18 -9.61
N ALA A 156 32.80 -6.36 -9.75
CA ALA A 156 32.17 -7.64 -10.09
C ALA A 156 31.60 -7.66 -11.52
N GLY A 157 31.13 -6.52 -12.04
CA GLY A 157 30.65 -6.39 -13.41
C GLY A 157 30.04 -5.03 -13.73
N PHE A 158 29.45 -4.91 -14.92
CA PHE A 158 28.77 -3.71 -15.39
C PHE A 158 27.24 -3.84 -15.27
N LEU A 159 26.52 -2.72 -15.16
CA LEU A 159 25.06 -2.75 -14.97
C LEU A 159 24.29 -3.20 -16.21
N ASP A 160 24.82 -2.98 -17.42
CA ASP A 160 24.25 -3.49 -18.66
C ASP A 160 24.21 -5.03 -18.71
N GLU A 161 25.15 -5.68 -18.01
CA GLU A 161 25.18 -7.13 -17.84
C GLU A 161 24.05 -7.66 -16.93
N VAL A 162 23.51 -6.83 -16.03
CA VAL A 162 22.35 -7.18 -15.19
C VAL A 162 21.07 -7.19 -16.04
N LEU A 163 20.88 -6.13 -16.85
CA LEU A 163 19.74 -5.98 -17.76
C LEU A 163 19.71 -7.03 -18.87
N THR A 164 20.86 -7.61 -19.21
CA THR A 164 21.00 -8.66 -20.22
C THR A 164 21.15 -10.06 -19.62
N SER A 165 21.01 -10.19 -18.30
CA SER A 165 21.05 -11.49 -17.64
C SER A 165 19.90 -12.40 -18.10
N PRO A 166 20.08 -13.74 -18.11
CA PRO A 166 19.02 -14.68 -18.44
C PRO A 166 17.78 -14.48 -17.58
N LEU A 167 17.97 -14.27 -16.27
CA LEU A 167 16.88 -14.06 -15.33
C LEU A 167 16.09 -12.78 -15.63
N TYR A 168 16.77 -11.65 -15.83
CA TYR A 168 16.10 -10.40 -16.17
C TYR A 168 15.25 -10.55 -17.44
N SER A 169 15.82 -11.18 -18.47
CA SER A 169 15.13 -11.43 -19.74
C SER A 169 13.90 -12.34 -19.57
N GLU A 170 14.00 -13.36 -18.73
CA GLU A 170 12.89 -14.27 -18.41
C GLU A 170 11.75 -13.53 -17.68
N LEU A 171 12.06 -12.74 -16.64
CA LEU A 171 11.07 -11.97 -15.90
C LEU A 171 10.34 -10.95 -16.79
N VAL A 172 11.07 -10.27 -17.69
CA VAL A 172 10.48 -9.39 -18.71
C VAL A 172 9.60 -10.16 -19.69
N ALA A 173 10.02 -11.34 -20.14
CA ALA A 173 9.21 -12.17 -21.02
C ALA A 173 7.89 -12.62 -20.36
N HIS A 174 7.87 -12.74 -19.02
CA HIS A 174 6.68 -12.99 -18.22
C HIS A 174 5.89 -11.73 -17.82
N GLY A 175 6.24 -10.57 -18.39
CA GLY A 175 5.50 -9.31 -18.21
C GLY A 175 5.92 -8.48 -16.99
N SER A 176 6.97 -8.88 -16.26
CA SER A 176 7.53 -8.05 -15.20
C SER A 176 8.30 -6.88 -15.81
N LEU A 177 8.09 -5.68 -15.28
CA LEU A 177 8.73 -4.45 -15.75
C LEU A 177 9.48 -3.79 -14.59
N VAL A 178 10.60 -3.15 -14.91
CA VAL A 178 11.38 -2.34 -13.97
C VAL A 178 11.41 -0.91 -14.51
N ALA A 179 10.78 0.01 -13.79
CA ALA A 179 10.77 1.43 -14.12
C ALA A 179 12.12 2.10 -13.82
N SER A 180 12.38 3.26 -14.41
CA SER A 180 13.61 4.03 -14.16
C SER A 180 13.74 4.53 -12.74
N ASP A 181 12.61 4.79 -12.08
CA ASP A 181 12.55 5.34 -10.73
C ASP A 181 11.18 5.05 -10.08
N SER A 182 11.05 5.41 -8.81
CA SER A 182 9.83 5.18 -8.03
C SER A 182 8.60 5.93 -8.55
N HIS A 183 8.78 7.08 -9.20
CA HIS A 183 7.68 7.89 -9.72
C HIS A 183 7.11 7.25 -10.99
N GLU A 184 7.96 6.83 -11.93
CA GLU A 184 7.52 6.08 -13.12
C GLU A 184 6.83 4.77 -12.73
N ALA A 185 7.36 4.02 -11.75
CA ALA A 185 6.70 2.81 -11.25
C ALA A 185 5.30 3.10 -10.71
N GLN A 186 5.11 4.20 -9.99
CA GLN A 186 3.80 4.57 -9.47
C GLN A 186 2.83 4.95 -10.58
N GLU A 187 3.26 5.73 -11.58
CA GLU A 187 2.43 6.03 -12.74
C GLU A 187 1.98 4.77 -13.48
N LEU A 188 2.88 3.80 -13.65
CA LEU A 188 2.58 2.54 -14.31
C LEU A 188 1.57 1.71 -13.51
N LYS A 189 1.72 1.64 -12.18
CA LYS A 189 0.75 0.99 -11.28
C LYS A 189 -0.63 1.64 -11.39
N SER A 190 -0.70 2.96 -11.31
CA SER A 190 -1.97 3.71 -11.42
C SER A 190 -2.64 3.49 -12.77
N ARG A 191 -1.89 3.55 -13.88
CA ARG A 191 -2.41 3.28 -15.24
C ARG A 191 -2.95 1.86 -15.37
N THR A 192 -2.25 0.88 -14.81
CA THR A 192 -2.66 -0.52 -14.84
C THR A 192 -3.93 -0.74 -14.01
N ALA A 193 -3.97 -0.18 -12.80
CA ALA A 193 -5.11 -0.28 -11.90
C ALA A 193 -6.37 0.39 -12.46
N LEU A 194 -6.23 1.46 -13.25
CA LEU A 194 -7.33 2.26 -13.81
C LEU A 194 -7.66 1.96 -15.28
N GLY A 195 -6.94 1.02 -15.91
CA GLY A 195 -7.08 0.71 -17.33
C GLY A 195 -8.53 0.42 -17.73
N THR A 196 -8.87 0.62 -19.00
CA THR A 196 -10.21 0.32 -19.53
C THR A 196 -10.14 -0.29 -20.91
N GLU A 197 -11.07 -1.20 -21.21
CA GLU A 197 -11.35 -1.67 -22.57
C GLU A 197 -12.54 -0.92 -23.20
N ASP A 198 -13.28 -0.10 -22.43
CA ASP A 198 -14.44 0.69 -22.86
C ASP A 198 -14.29 2.17 -22.45
N PRO A 199 -13.51 2.97 -23.19
CA PRO A 199 -13.29 4.39 -22.87
C PRO A 199 -14.57 5.22 -22.83
N ASP A 200 -15.50 4.97 -23.76
CA ASP A 200 -16.78 5.69 -23.82
C ASP A 200 -17.66 5.34 -22.59
N GLY A 201 -17.65 4.08 -22.17
CA GLY A 201 -18.30 3.61 -20.95
C GLY A 201 -17.68 4.20 -19.69
N GLN A 202 -16.34 4.29 -19.62
CA GLN A 202 -15.62 4.93 -18.53
C GLN A 202 -16.01 6.41 -18.42
N GLU A 203 -15.91 7.19 -19.51
CA GLU A 203 -16.25 8.62 -19.50
C GLU A 203 -17.69 8.86 -19.04
N ARG A 204 -18.64 8.07 -19.57
CA ARG A 204 -20.05 8.13 -19.14
C ARG A 204 -20.23 7.80 -17.67
N TRP A 205 -19.50 6.83 -17.15
CA TRP A 205 -19.56 6.48 -15.73
C TRP A 205 -19.05 7.66 -14.89
N GLN A 206 -17.90 8.24 -15.25
CA GLN A 206 -17.26 9.34 -14.52
C GLN A 206 -18.16 10.57 -14.44
N VAL A 207 -18.67 11.03 -15.58
CA VAL A 207 -19.57 12.21 -15.65
C VAL A 207 -20.82 12.03 -14.79
N ASN A 208 -21.43 10.83 -14.80
CA ASN A 208 -22.60 10.58 -13.97
C ASN A 208 -22.24 10.52 -12.48
N THR A 209 -21.10 9.91 -12.14
CA THR A 209 -20.60 9.81 -10.76
C THR A 209 -20.34 11.21 -10.18
N GLU A 210 -19.69 12.10 -10.94
CA GLU A 210 -19.46 13.50 -10.57
C GLU A 210 -20.78 14.24 -10.29
N ALA A 211 -21.76 14.07 -11.18
CA ALA A 211 -23.08 14.70 -11.03
C ALA A 211 -23.81 14.22 -9.76
N TYR A 212 -23.79 12.92 -9.48
CA TYR A 212 -24.37 12.36 -8.25
C TYR A 212 -23.63 12.80 -6.99
N SER A 213 -22.29 12.86 -7.04
CA SER A 213 -21.48 13.35 -5.93
C SER A 213 -21.85 14.79 -5.57
N ALA A 214 -21.90 15.68 -6.57
CA ALA A 214 -22.32 17.07 -6.37
C ALA A 214 -23.74 17.18 -5.80
N PHE A 215 -24.68 16.39 -6.32
CA PHE A 215 -26.06 16.32 -5.80
C PHE A 215 -26.10 15.93 -4.32
N TYR A 216 -25.42 14.85 -3.91
CA TYR A 216 -25.45 14.41 -2.52
C TYR A 216 -24.75 15.38 -1.57
N LEU A 217 -23.68 16.05 -2.00
CA LEU A 217 -23.04 17.10 -1.21
C LEU A 217 -23.97 18.29 -0.99
N GLU A 218 -24.70 18.72 -2.04
CA GLU A 218 -25.70 19.79 -1.93
C GLU A 218 -26.83 19.39 -0.99
N GLU A 219 -27.42 18.21 -1.15
CA GLU A 219 -28.47 17.69 -0.27
C GLU A 219 -28.01 17.58 1.19
N LYS A 220 -26.76 17.13 1.44
CA LYS A 220 -26.20 17.08 2.81
C LYS A 220 -26.06 18.47 3.43
N HIS A 221 -25.65 19.46 2.65
CA HIS A 221 -25.57 20.84 3.12
C HIS A 221 -26.96 21.44 3.40
N GLU A 222 -27.95 21.17 2.55
CA GLU A 222 -29.31 21.71 2.70
C GLU A 222 -30.08 21.05 3.85
N GLN A 223 -30.05 19.72 3.93
CA GLN A 223 -30.80 18.96 4.92
C GLN A 223 -30.12 18.93 6.29
N ASN A 224 -28.79 19.14 6.33
CA ASN A 224 -27.95 19.09 7.54
C ASN A 224 -28.29 17.86 8.41
N PRO A 225 -28.14 16.64 7.85
CA PRO A 225 -28.58 15.42 8.51
C PRO A 225 -27.81 15.22 9.81
N GLN A 226 -28.36 14.38 10.70
CA GLN A 226 -27.63 14.00 11.90
C GLN A 226 -26.34 13.26 11.50
N GLU A 227 -25.21 13.93 11.67
CA GLU A 227 -23.88 13.48 11.22
C GLU A 227 -23.59 12.01 11.51
N ALA A 228 -23.82 11.55 12.73
CA ALA A 228 -23.61 10.14 13.07
C ALA A 228 -24.54 9.15 12.34
N CYS A 229 -25.83 9.45 12.23
CA CYS A 229 -26.78 8.61 11.50
C CYS A 229 -26.47 8.62 9.99
N GLN A 230 -25.97 9.74 9.48
CA GLN A 230 -25.51 9.88 8.11
C GLN A 230 -24.25 9.04 7.87
N ILE A 231 -23.21 9.17 8.71
CA ILE A 231 -21.97 8.39 8.61
C ILE A 231 -22.26 6.89 8.75
N ALA A 232 -23.16 6.47 9.64
CA ALA A 232 -23.53 5.06 9.77
C ALA A 232 -24.13 4.49 8.47
N ALA A 233 -24.99 5.24 7.77
CA ALA A 233 -25.54 4.84 6.48
C ALA A 233 -24.47 4.81 5.38
N GLU A 234 -23.52 5.75 5.40
CA GLU A 234 -22.37 5.78 4.50
C GLU A 234 -21.48 4.55 4.68
N LEU A 235 -21.16 4.17 5.93
CA LEU A 235 -20.37 2.97 6.26
C LEU A 235 -21.04 1.67 5.79
N GLU A 236 -22.37 1.59 5.85
CA GLU A 236 -23.10 0.44 5.32
C GLU A 236 -22.96 0.30 3.79
N LEU A 237 -22.97 1.40 3.03
CA LEU A 237 -22.71 1.32 1.59
C LEU A 237 -21.24 1.02 1.28
N TRP A 238 -20.30 1.59 2.04
CA TRP A 238 -18.88 1.22 1.95
C TRP A 238 -18.68 -0.28 2.18
N GLU A 239 -19.43 -0.90 3.10
CA GLU A 239 -19.33 -2.34 3.36
C GLU A 239 -19.73 -3.13 2.13
N GLN A 240 -20.87 -2.79 1.53
CA GLN A 240 -21.34 -3.49 0.34
C GLN A 240 -20.39 -3.29 -0.86
N ALA A 241 -19.77 -2.11 -0.97
CA ALA A 241 -18.81 -1.83 -2.04
C ALA A 241 -17.48 -2.61 -1.84
N ILE A 242 -16.91 -2.59 -0.63
CA ILE A 242 -15.69 -3.34 -0.27
C ILE A 242 -15.93 -4.85 -0.44
N ASP A 243 -17.06 -5.38 0.02
CA ASP A 243 -17.39 -6.80 -0.12
C ASP A 243 -17.56 -7.21 -1.59
N ALA A 244 -18.17 -6.35 -2.41
CA ALA A 244 -18.34 -6.60 -3.84
C ALA A 244 -17.01 -6.66 -4.58
N VAL A 245 -16.06 -5.76 -4.25
CA VAL A 245 -14.72 -5.76 -4.84
C VAL A 245 -13.86 -6.90 -4.28
N THR A 246 -13.97 -7.22 -2.99
CA THR A 246 -13.31 -8.38 -2.38
C THR A 246 -13.71 -9.68 -3.08
N SER A 247 -15.01 -9.86 -3.33
CA SER A 247 -15.54 -11.01 -4.05
C SER A 247 -15.06 -11.07 -5.51
N LEU A 248 -14.83 -9.91 -6.14
CA LEU A 248 -14.29 -9.81 -7.49
C LEU A 248 -12.83 -10.26 -7.55
N LEU A 249 -12.01 -9.80 -6.60
CA LEU A 249 -10.60 -10.18 -6.47
C LEU A 249 -10.44 -11.68 -6.18
N ASP A 250 -11.28 -12.25 -5.32
CA ASP A 250 -11.30 -13.70 -5.06
C ASP A 250 -11.62 -14.52 -6.32
N GLY A 251 -12.55 -14.03 -7.15
CA GLY A 251 -12.90 -14.67 -8.42
C GLY A 251 -11.74 -14.67 -9.44
N LEU A 252 -10.88 -13.65 -9.38
CA LEU A 252 -9.70 -13.54 -10.25
C LEU A 252 -8.63 -14.55 -9.90
N GLN A 253 -8.33 -14.71 -8.62
CA GLN A 253 -7.36 -15.69 -8.14
C GLN A 253 -7.77 -17.14 -8.49
N GLY A 254 -9.08 -17.42 -8.59
CA GLY A 254 -9.59 -18.76 -8.89
C GLY A 254 -9.77 -19.10 -10.38
N SER A 255 -9.98 -18.11 -11.25
CA SER A 255 -10.28 -18.35 -12.68
C SER A 255 -9.19 -17.86 -13.65
N GLY A 256 -8.25 -17.04 -13.19
CA GLY A 256 -7.11 -16.55 -13.98
C GLY A 256 -7.45 -15.61 -15.13
N VAL A 257 -8.72 -15.32 -15.41
CA VAL A 257 -9.15 -14.52 -16.57
C VAL A 257 -10.37 -13.67 -16.23
N LEU A 258 -10.27 -12.35 -16.42
CA LEU A 258 -11.43 -11.47 -16.50
C LEU A 258 -12.18 -11.77 -17.81
N SER A 259 -13.42 -12.24 -17.70
CA SER A 259 -14.33 -12.25 -18.85
C SER A 259 -14.90 -10.84 -19.05
N PRO A 260 -14.94 -10.37 -20.30
CA PRO A 260 -14.02 -9.36 -20.85
C PRO A 260 -13.99 -8.04 -20.05
N GLY A 261 -12.87 -7.31 -20.12
CA GLY A 261 -12.68 -6.03 -19.44
C GLY A 261 -11.54 -6.03 -18.43
N THR A 262 -11.15 -4.84 -17.95
CA THR A 262 -10.16 -4.67 -16.88
C THR A 262 -10.78 -4.83 -15.49
N LEU A 263 -9.94 -4.91 -14.45
CA LEU A 263 -10.40 -4.88 -13.06
C LEU A 263 -11.21 -3.62 -12.77
N ALA A 264 -10.76 -2.45 -13.24
CA ALA A 264 -11.48 -1.20 -13.06
C ALA A 264 -12.84 -1.20 -13.75
N ASP A 265 -12.97 -1.77 -14.95
CA ASP A 265 -14.25 -1.89 -15.64
C ASP A 265 -15.23 -2.77 -14.86
N ALA A 266 -14.74 -3.88 -14.30
CA ALA A 266 -15.53 -4.74 -13.45
C ALA A 266 -15.95 -4.05 -12.13
N ILE A 267 -15.08 -3.22 -11.53
CA ILE A 267 -15.43 -2.38 -10.37
C ILE A 267 -16.51 -1.36 -10.74
N ARG A 268 -16.36 -0.62 -11.85
CA ARG A 268 -17.37 0.35 -12.34
C ARG A 268 -18.72 -0.31 -12.62
N ALA A 269 -18.73 -1.57 -13.08
CA ALA A 269 -19.95 -2.34 -13.28
C ALA A 269 -20.62 -2.75 -11.95
N LYS A 270 -19.84 -3.01 -10.90
CA LYS A 270 -20.33 -3.35 -9.56
C LYS A 270 -20.77 -2.13 -8.76
N VAL A 271 -20.04 -1.02 -8.88
CA VAL A 271 -20.28 0.25 -8.18
C VAL A 271 -20.83 1.26 -9.18
N ILE A 272 -22.16 1.29 -9.30
CA ILE A 272 -22.83 2.15 -10.28
C ILE A 272 -22.73 3.63 -9.91
N PRO A 273 -22.89 4.56 -10.88
CA PRO A 273 -22.64 5.99 -10.66
C PRO A 273 -23.37 6.62 -9.47
N ASP A 274 -24.61 6.21 -9.19
CA ASP A 274 -25.39 6.68 -8.04
C ASP A 274 -24.72 6.30 -6.70
N ALA A 275 -24.30 5.03 -6.57
CA ALA A 275 -23.57 4.56 -5.40
C ALA A 275 -22.18 5.20 -5.32
N ALA A 276 -21.46 5.29 -6.43
CA ALA A 276 -20.14 5.91 -6.50
C ALA A 276 -20.20 7.39 -6.06
N GLY A 277 -21.15 8.16 -6.57
CA GLY A 277 -21.36 9.55 -6.18
C GLY A 277 -21.66 9.69 -4.69
N PHE A 278 -22.49 8.80 -4.13
CA PHE A 278 -22.76 8.79 -2.68
C PHE A 278 -21.51 8.47 -1.84
N LEU A 279 -20.70 7.49 -2.26
CA LEU A 279 -19.45 7.15 -1.59
C LEU A 279 -18.45 8.31 -1.64
N ILE A 280 -18.30 8.99 -2.78
CA ILE A 280 -17.45 10.18 -2.90
C ILE A 280 -17.95 11.30 -2.00
N ALA A 281 -19.26 11.57 -1.98
CA ALA A 281 -19.89 12.58 -1.12
C ALA A 281 -19.80 12.25 0.39
N SER A 282 -19.50 10.99 0.76
CA SER A 282 -19.27 10.60 2.16
C SER A 282 -17.94 11.12 2.72
N PHE A 283 -16.95 11.40 1.86
CA PHE A 283 -15.64 11.94 2.25
C PHE A 283 -15.63 13.47 2.41
N ASP A 284 -16.70 14.00 3.00
CA ASP A 284 -16.75 15.38 3.47
C ASP A 284 -16.10 15.53 4.87
N SER A 285 -15.65 14.43 5.50
CA SER A 285 -14.93 14.45 6.78
C SER A 285 -13.82 13.40 6.84
N PHE A 286 -12.68 13.77 7.43
CA PHE A 286 -11.57 12.83 7.70
C PHE A 286 -11.93 11.76 8.75
N ALA A 287 -12.99 11.96 9.54
CA ALA A 287 -13.52 10.93 10.42
C ALA A 287 -14.06 9.74 9.61
N THR A 288 -14.76 10.00 8.50
CA THR A 288 -15.25 8.95 7.58
C THR A 288 -14.08 8.14 7.02
N LEU A 289 -12.99 8.80 6.61
CA LEU A 289 -11.77 8.14 6.15
C LEU A 289 -11.24 7.12 7.17
N GLN A 290 -11.05 7.53 8.43
CA GLN A 290 -10.54 6.63 9.47
C GLN A 290 -11.48 5.45 9.75
N LEU A 291 -12.79 5.68 9.72
CA LEU A 291 -13.79 4.64 9.94
C LEU A 291 -13.87 3.65 8.78
N VAL A 292 -13.73 4.11 7.53
CA VAL A 292 -13.66 3.24 6.33
C VAL A 292 -12.37 2.42 6.34
N ILE A 293 -11.23 3.01 6.73
CA ILE A 293 -9.98 2.26 6.90
C ILE A 293 -10.12 1.19 7.98
N LEU A 294 -10.65 1.53 9.16
CA LEU A 294 -10.91 0.55 10.24
C LEU A 294 -11.82 -0.58 9.75
N GLN A 295 -12.84 -0.25 8.97
CA GLN A 295 -13.79 -1.21 8.43
C GLN A 295 -13.13 -2.19 7.46
N ALA A 296 -12.19 -1.70 6.64
CA ALA A 296 -11.39 -2.55 5.76
C ALA A 296 -10.38 -3.40 6.56
N CYS A 297 -9.75 -2.86 7.61
CA CYS A 297 -8.85 -3.64 8.48
C CYS A 297 -9.58 -4.74 9.28
N ARG A 298 -10.84 -4.49 9.66
CA ARG A 298 -11.64 -5.31 10.57
C ARG A 298 -13.03 -5.56 9.98
N THR A 299 -14.07 -4.97 10.59
CA THR A 299 -15.48 -5.19 10.22
C THR A 299 -16.28 -3.89 10.33
N LEU A 300 -17.42 -3.81 9.65
CA LEU A 300 -18.40 -2.73 9.83
C LEU A 300 -18.83 -2.56 11.30
N LYS A 301 -18.94 -3.67 12.05
CA LYS A 301 -19.35 -3.64 13.46
C LYS A 301 -18.38 -2.81 14.31
N ASP A 302 -17.08 -2.92 14.05
CA ASP A 302 -16.04 -2.23 14.79
C ASP A 302 -16.05 -0.73 14.47
N SER A 303 -16.21 -0.35 13.21
CA SER A 303 -16.37 1.05 12.80
C SER A 303 -17.63 1.69 13.38
N LEU A 304 -18.76 0.98 13.40
CA LEU A 304 -19.98 1.45 14.06
C LEU A 304 -19.84 1.55 15.59
N ALA A 305 -18.97 0.75 16.21
CA ALA A 305 -18.67 0.88 17.63
C ALA A 305 -17.81 2.14 17.90
N ALA A 306 -16.78 2.36 17.08
CA ALA A 306 -15.94 3.55 17.15
C ALA A 306 -16.72 4.84 16.89
N LEU A 307 -17.61 4.87 15.89
CA LEU A 307 -18.49 6.02 15.60
C LEU A 307 -19.36 6.39 16.81
N ARG A 308 -20.00 5.41 17.44
CA ARG A 308 -20.81 5.62 18.64
C ARG A 308 -19.98 6.10 19.84
N ALA A 309 -18.71 5.69 19.95
CA ALA A 309 -17.80 6.18 20.98
C ALA A 309 -17.39 7.64 20.74
N LEU A 310 -17.12 8.03 19.47
CA LEU A 310 -16.89 9.43 19.08
C LEU A 310 -18.09 10.32 19.42
N GLU A 311 -19.32 9.84 19.16
CA GLU A 311 -20.54 10.55 19.55
C GLU A 311 -20.62 10.79 21.06
N GLN A 312 -20.31 9.79 21.89
CA GLN A 312 -20.37 9.91 23.34
C GLN A 312 -19.32 10.89 23.89
N GLY A 313 -18.11 10.90 23.32
CA GLY A 313 -17.07 11.89 23.68
C GLY A 313 -17.47 13.32 23.30
N SER A 314 -18.22 13.50 22.21
CA SER A 314 -18.73 14.81 21.79
C SER A 314 -19.92 15.34 22.62
N GLN A 315 -20.60 14.46 23.38
CA GLN A 315 -21.83 14.79 24.12
C GLN A 315 -21.61 15.63 25.40
N GLU A 316 -20.38 15.79 25.91
CA GLU A 316 -20.12 16.73 27.02
C GLU A 316 -20.35 18.22 26.62
N LEU A 317 -20.55 18.52 25.33
CA LEU A 317 -20.71 19.89 24.81
C LEU A 317 -22.03 20.15 24.05
N ALA A 318 -23.00 19.23 24.00
CA ALA A 318 -24.20 19.41 23.18
C ALA A 318 -25.53 19.09 23.89
N LEU A 319 -26.05 20.05 24.65
CA LEU A 319 -27.48 20.16 24.95
C LEU A 319 -28.21 20.75 23.73
N ASN A 320 -29.25 20.06 23.28
CA ASN A 320 -30.16 20.36 22.14
C ASN A 320 -29.77 19.81 20.77
N ARG A 321 -30.15 18.55 20.50
CA ARG A 321 -30.67 18.16 19.18
C ARG A 321 -31.96 17.37 19.37
N GLN A 322 -33.09 17.97 19.01
CA GLN A 322 -34.41 17.34 18.96
C GLN A 322 -34.83 17.25 17.48
N THR A 323 -35.50 16.15 17.15
CA THR A 323 -35.98 15.68 15.84
C THR A 323 -34.92 14.98 14.98
N ALA A 324 -35.22 13.73 14.62
CA ALA A 324 -34.44 12.94 13.66
C ALA A 324 -34.54 13.66 12.31
N GLY A 325 -33.43 14.18 11.81
CA GLY A 325 -33.35 14.65 10.43
C GLY A 325 -33.47 13.47 9.47
N ASP A 326 -34.03 13.73 8.28
CA ASP A 326 -33.96 12.77 7.18
C ASP A 326 -32.49 12.55 6.80
N ARG A 327 -32.12 11.29 6.54
CA ARG A 327 -30.80 10.94 6.01
C ARG A 327 -30.79 11.25 4.53
N VAL A 328 -29.67 11.76 4.04
CA VAL A 328 -29.42 11.79 2.59
C VAL A 328 -28.98 10.39 2.19
N LEU A 329 -29.74 9.74 1.31
CA LEU A 329 -29.54 8.34 0.91
C LEU A 329 -29.45 8.21 -0.62
N PRO A 330 -28.81 7.12 -1.11
CA PRO A 330 -28.87 6.74 -2.52
C PRO A 330 -30.29 6.59 -3.06
N LEU A 331 -30.44 6.53 -4.38
CA LEU A 331 -31.73 6.25 -4.99
C LEU A 331 -32.31 4.91 -4.49
N PRO A 332 -33.65 4.76 -4.37
CA PRO A 332 -34.26 3.52 -3.88
C PRO A 332 -33.86 2.27 -4.68
N SER A 333 -33.64 2.39 -5.99
CA SER A 333 -33.14 1.30 -6.83
C SER A 333 -31.73 0.86 -6.45
N THR A 334 -30.90 1.79 -6.00
CA THR A 334 -29.55 1.56 -5.52
C THR A 334 -29.58 0.90 -4.15
N LEU A 335 -30.39 1.41 -3.21
CA LEU A 335 -30.60 0.77 -1.91
C LEU A 335 -31.05 -0.68 -2.06
N HIS A 336 -32.03 -0.94 -2.91
CA HIS A 336 -32.50 -2.30 -3.19
C HIS A 336 -31.40 -3.19 -3.78
N ARG A 337 -30.58 -2.65 -4.72
CA ARG A 337 -29.47 -3.40 -5.33
C ARG A 337 -28.44 -3.86 -4.30
N TYR A 338 -28.12 -2.99 -3.34
CA TYR A 338 -27.16 -3.28 -2.26
C TYR A 338 -27.82 -3.86 -1.01
N ARG A 339 -29.13 -4.18 -1.05
CA ARG A 339 -29.92 -4.73 0.07
C ARG A 339 -29.91 -3.84 1.32
N LEU A 340 -29.96 -2.53 1.10
CA LEU A 340 -29.97 -1.48 2.13
C LEU A 340 -31.34 -0.80 2.27
N ASP A 341 -32.43 -1.46 1.85
CA ASP A 341 -33.79 -0.91 1.93
C ASP A 341 -34.23 -0.54 3.35
N HIS A 342 -33.62 -1.13 4.37
CA HIS A 342 -33.87 -0.79 5.77
C HIS A 342 -33.41 0.63 6.14
N LEU A 343 -32.45 1.21 5.40
CA LEU A 343 -32.01 2.60 5.63
C LEU A 343 -33.10 3.63 5.32
N SER A 344 -34.06 3.29 4.45
CA SER A 344 -35.21 4.17 4.19
C SER A 344 -36.23 4.19 5.33
N GLN A 345 -36.09 3.32 6.33
CA GLN A 345 -36.97 3.31 7.50
C GLN A 345 -36.50 4.35 8.53
N PRO A 346 -37.42 5.08 9.19
CA PRO A 346 -37.05 6.02 10.24
C PRO A 346 -36.38 5.26 11.39
N GLU A 347 -35.19 5.70 11.80
CA GLU A 347 -34.49 5.05 12.91
C GLU A 347 -35.26 5.20 14.22
N SER A 348 -35.54 4.08 14.89
CA SER A 348 -35.80 4.13 16.33
C SER A 348 -34.47 4.35 17.02
N CYS A 349 -34.22 5.55 17.54
CA CYS A 349 -32.99 5.87 18.25
C CYS A 349 -32.90 5.07 19.57
N VAL A 350 -32.43 3.82 19.50
CA VAL A 350 -32.08 3.03 20.67
C VAL A 350 -30.61 3.32 20.96
N ARG A 351 -30.36 4.37 21.76
CA ARG A 351 -29.04 4.65 22.34
C ARG A 351 -28.66 3.51 23.29
N LYS A 352 -28.01 2.47 22.78
CA LYS A 352 -27.32 1.52 23.65
C LYS A 352 -26.07 2.20 24.18
N GLN A 353 -25.95 2.32 25.50
CA GLN A 353 -24.69 2.68 26.13
C GLN A 353 -23.61 1.69 25.71
N ILE A 354 -22.46 2.21 25.31
CA ILE A 354 -21.25 1.40 25.14
C ILE A 354 -20.58 1.42 26.51
N ASN A 355 -20.44 0.25 27.14
CA ASN A 355 -19.85 0.18 28.48
C ASN A 355 -18.35 0.60 28.47
N ASN A 356 -17.70 0.60 27.29
CA ASN A 356 -16.26 0.81 27.11
C ASN A 356 -15.94 1.70 25.88
N ALA A 357 -16.41 2.96 25.86
CA ALA A 357 -16.16 3.88 24.73
C ALA A 357 -14.67 4.21 24.52
N GLU A 358 -13.93 4.43 25.61
CA GLU A 358 -12.49 4.71 25.58
C GLU A 358 -11.71 3.52 24.97
N ASP A 359 -12.06 2.29 25.35
CA ASP A 359 -11.42 1.09 24.80
C ASP A 359 -11.66 0.98 23.28
N SER A 360 -12.87 1.30 22.81
CA SER A 360 -13.20 1.23 21.38
C SER A 360 -12.38 2.22 20.54
N LEU A 361 -12.18 3.45 21.04
CA LEU A 361 -11.35 4.45 20.35
C LEU A 361 -9.87 4.09 20.40
N LYS A 362 -9.42 3.52 21.52
CA LYS A 362 -8.06 3.03 21.66
C LYS A 362 -7.79 1.87 20.70
N GLU A 363 -8.68 0.89 20.61
CA GLU A 363 -8.57 -0.25 19.69
C GLU A 363 -8.58 0.21 18.21
N MET A 364 -9.40 1.20 17.88
CA MET A 364 -9.39 1.83 16.55
C MET A 364 -8.01 2.42 16.25
N ALA A 365 -7.47 3.24 17.15
CA ALA A 365 -6.17 3.87 16.97
C ALA A 365 -5.06 2.80 16.87
N GLU A 366 -4.97 1.88 17.82
CA GLU A 366 -3.93 0.84 17.81
C GLU A 366 -3.98 -0.04 16.55
N THR A 367 -5.18 -0.29 16.00
CA THR A 367 -5.34 -1.03 14.73
C THR A 367 -4.86 -0.20 13.54
N ILE A 368 -5.33 1.04 13.37
CA ILE A 368 -4.95 1.88 12.22
C ILE A 368 -3.46 2.22 12.24
N PHE A 369 -2.89 2.48 13.43
CA PHE A 369 -1.48 2.84 13.59
C PHE A 369 -0.53 1.65 13.62
N GLY A 370 -1.01 0.43 13.37
CA GLY A 370 -0.09 -0.71 13.26
C GLY A 370 0.49 -1.22 14.57
N VAL A 371 -0.06 -0.82 15.73
CA VAL A 371 0.51 -1.16 17.04
C VAL A 371 0.16 -2.60 17.42
N VAL A 372 -1.04 -3.06 17.06
CA VAL A 372 -1.50 -4.42 17.37
C VAL A 372 -0.76 -5.44 16.48
N PRO A 373 -0.30 -6.58 17.01
CA PRO A 373 0.42 -7.60 16.22
C PRO A 373 -0.49 -8.39 15.26
N THR A 374 -1.82 -8.26 15.37
CA THR A 374 -2.76 -8.93 14.48
C THR A 374 -2.76 -8.23 13.13
N PRO A 375 -2.47 -8.93 12.01
CA PRO A 375 -2.55 -8.33 10.69
C PRO A 375 -3.99 -7.94 10.34
N PRO A 376 -4.19 -6.89 9.53
CA PRO A 376 -5.50 -6.53 9.01
C PRO A 376 -6.01 -7.56 8.00
N ASP A 377 -7.30 -7.47 7.64
CA ASP A 377 -7.83 -8.23 6.52
C ASP A 377 -7.29 -7.68 5.18
N TRP A 378 -6.23 -8.33 4.68
CA TRP A 378 -5.55 -7.92 3.45
C TRP A 378 -6.49 -7.86 2.25
N LYS A 379 -7.41 -8.82 2.10
CA LYS A 379 -8.31 -8.86 0.94
C LYS A 379 -9.22 -7.64 0.90
N ARG A 380 -9.70 -7.22 2.07
CA ARG A 380 -10.54 -6.03 2.22
C ARG A 380 -9.75 -4.74 2.01
N LEU A 381 -8.49 -4.68 2.46
CA LEU A 381 -7.61 -3.56 2.19
C LEU A 381 -7.24 -3.45 0.70
N GLU A 382 -6.97 -4.56 0.01
CA GLU A 382 -6.80 -4.59 -1.45
C GLU A 382 -8.04 -4.05 -2.17
N ALA A 383 -9.21 -4.53 -1.75
CA ALA A 383 -10.48 -4.08 -2.30
C ALA A 383 -10.70 -2.57 -2.08
N LEU A 384 -10.37 -2.06 -0.89
CA LEU A 384 -10.45 -0.63 -0.60
C LEU A 384 -9.49 0.18 -1.47
N TRP A 385 -8.25 -0.28 -1.67
CA TRP A 385 -7.27 0.43 -2.51
C TRP A 385 -7.76 0.56 -3.95
N HIS A 386 -8.19 -0.54 -4.58
CA HIS A 386 -8.70 -0.53 -5.95
C HIS A 386 -10.00 0.27 -6.09
N LEU A 387 -10.91 0.15 -5.12
CA LEU A 387 -12.14 0.93 -5.10
C LEU A 387 -11.83 2.43 -4.99
N ALA A 388 -10.91 2.81 -4.10
CA ALA A 388 -10.52 4.20 -3.91
C ALA A 388 -9.88 4.78 -5.17
N ALA A 389 -9.01 4.03 -5.85
CA ALA A 389 -8.43 4.44 -7.13
C ALA A 389 -9.51 4.70 -8.19
N VAL A 390 -10.48 3.79 -8.36
CA VAL A 390 -11.56 3.97 -9.36
C VAL A 390 -12.43 5.20 -9.05
N LEU A 391 -12.78 5.41 -7.78
CA LEU A 391 -13.59 6.55 -7.34
C LEU A 391 -12.84 7.88 -7.44
N GLU A 392 -11.53 7.88 -7.19
CA GLU A 392 -10.67 9.08 -7.23
C GLU A 392 -10.72 9.75 -8.61
N SER A 393 -10.79 8.97 -9.69
CA SER A 393 -10.92 9.48 -11.07
C SER A 393 -12.19 10.30 -11.38
N SER A 394 -13.13 10.39 -10.42
CA SER A 394 -14.37 11.18 -10.51
C SER A 394 -14.62 12.05 -9.28
N ALA A 395 -13.61 12.17 -8.41
CA ALA A 395 -13.66 12.99 -7.22
C ALA A 395 -12.91 14.30 -7.45
N GLY A 396 -13.27 15.31 -6.66
CA GLY A 396 -12.52 16.56 -6.62
C GLY A 396 -12.38 17.05 -5.18
N GLY A 397 -11.32 17.80 -4.92
CA GLY A 397 -11.12 18.51 -3.68
C GLY A 397 -10.97 17.60 -2.45
N LYS A 398 -11.80 17.79 -1.41
CA LYS A 398 -11.65 17.04 -0.16
C LYS A 398 -11.91 15.53 -0.30
N ALA A 399 -12.82 15.15 -1.19
CA ALA A 399 -13.13 13.75 -1.43
C ALA A 399 -11.98 13.04 -2.15
N GLU A 400 -11.41 13.69 -3.17
CA GLU A 400 -10.20 13.24 -3.88
C GLU A 400 -9.02 13.08 -2.91
N ALA A 401 -8.75 14.10 -2.08
CA ALA A 401 -7.72 14.05 -1.05
C ALA A 401 -7.93 12.88 -0.06
N SER A 402 -9.18 12.60 0.32
CA SER A 402 -9.49 11.49 1.23
C SER A 402 -9.32 10.12 0.56
N LEU A 403 -9.64 10.00 -0.73
CA LEU A 403 -9.44 8.76 -1.51
C LEU A 403 -7.95 8.46 -1.74
N LEU A 404 -7.15 9.48 -2.05
CA LEU A 404 -5.69 9.37 -2.10
C LEU A 404 -5.11 9.00 -0.73
N ALA A 405 -5.60 9.62 0.35
CA ALA A 405 -5.19 9.27 1.70
C ALA A 405 -5.58 7.83 2.07
N ALA A 406 -6.73 7.32 1.64
CA ALA A 406 -7.13 5.93 1.85
C ALA A 406 -6.15 4.96 1.16
N GLN A 407 -5.79 5.25 -0.09
CA GLN A 407 -4.78 4.47 -0.82
C GLN A 407 -3.42 4.53 -0.10
N ALA A 408 -3.00 5.72 0.35
CA ALA A 408 -1.74 5.90 1.06
C ALA A 408 -1.68 5.11 2.38
N TRP A 409 -2.77 5.10 3.15
CA TRP A 409 -2.88 4.29 4.37
C TRP A 409 -2.76 2.81 4.06
N VAL A 410 -3.45 2.32 3.04
CA VAL A 410 -3.36 0.91 2.64
C VAL A 410 -1.93 0.57 2.22
N SER A 411 -1.29 1.38 1.37
CA SER A 411 0.10 1.16 0.94
C SER A 411 1.07 1.15 2.12
N TRP A 412 0.95 2.09 3.07
CA TRP A 412 1.78 2.08 4.29
C TRP A 412 1.54 0.85 5.16
N MET A 413 0.28 0.41 5.31
CA MET A 413 -0.05 -0.81 6.09
C MET A 413 0.60 -2.07 5.52
N ARG A 414 0.73 -2.17 4.19
CA ARG A 414 1.48 -3.26 3.51
C ARG A 414 2.98 -3.15 3.67
N GLY A 415 3.48 -2.01 4.16
CA GLY A 415 4.89 -1.70 4.24
C GLY A 415 5.43 -0.99 3.01
N ASN A 416 4.61 -0.46 2.09
CA ASN A 416 5.06 0.31 0.95
C ASN A 416 5.06 1.83 1.25
N SER A 417 6.03 2.29 2.04
CA SER A 417 6.14 3.69 2.46
C SER A 417 6.43 4.64 1.30
N THR A 418 7.13 4.17 0.26
CA THR A 418 7.44 4.98 -0.94
C THR A 418 6.17 5.36 -1.68
N GLU A 419 5.29 4.39 -1.93
CA GLU A 419 3.99 4.64 -2.55
C GLU A 419 3.08 5.49 -1.66
N ALA A 420 3.02 5.18 -0.35
CA ALA A 420 2.23 5.98 0.58
C ALA A 420 2.66 7.45 0.58
N PHE A 421 3.96 7.71 0.54
CA PHE A 421 4.51 9.05 0.45
C PHE A 421 4.13 9.76 -0.85
N HIS A 422 4.30 9.10 -2.01
CA HIS A 422 3.92 9.65 -3.31
C HIS A 422 2.43 10.02 -3.37
N LEU A 423 1.55 9.14 -2.88
CA LEU A 423 0.10 9.40 -2.83
C LEU A 423 -0.24 10.60 -1.94
N LEU A 424 0.47 10.79 -0.83
CA LEU A 424 0.27 11.96 0.03
C LEU A 424 0.82 13.25 -0.58
N GLU A 425 1.90 13.20 -1.37
CA GLU A 425 2.43 14.37 -2.07
C GLU A 425 1.48 14.88 -3.16
N ALA A 426 0.68 13.99 -3.75
CA ALA A 426 -0.36 14.35 -4.71
C ALA A 426 -1.54 15.10 -4.06
N ILE A 427 -1.71 15.04 -2.73
CA ILE A 427 -2.80 15.70 -2.03
C ILE A 427 -2.53 17.21 -1.94
N ASP A 428 -3.45 18.01 -2.48
CA ASP A 428 -3.42 19.45 -2.26
C ASP A 428 -3.64 19.78 -0.77
N SER A 429 -2.62 20.37 -0.15
CA SER A 429 -2.57 20.72 1.27
C SER A 429 -3.71 21.64 1.74
N THR A 430 -4.39 22.36 0.83
CA THR A 430 -5.55 23.18 1.17
C THR A 430 -6.74 22.35 1.66
N TYR A 431 -6.88 21.10 1.21
CA TYR A 431 -7.98 20.21 1.60
C TYR A 431 -7.77 19.50 2.95
N CYS A 432 -6.55 19.55 3.48
CA CYS A 432 -6.21 19.04 4.81
C CYS A 432 -6.49 20.04 5.95
N ALA A 433 -7.19 21.16 5.66
CA ALA A 433 -7.52 22.21 6.63
C ALA A 433 -6.31 22.71 7.45
N GLY A 434 -5.11 22.70 6.85
CA GLY A 434 -3.85 23.10 7.48
C GLY A 434 -3.28 22.10 8.51
N SER A 435 -3.89 20.92 8.68
CA SER A 435 -3.38 19.86 9.56
C SER A 435 -2.73 18.75 8.75
N SER A 436 -1.53 18.34 9.15
CA SER A 436 -0.87 17.17 8.58
C SER A 436 -1.64 15.91 8.96
N LEU A 437 -1.99 15.06 7.99
CA LEU A 437 -2.56 13.74 8.26
C LEU A 437 -1.64 12.94 9.19
N PRO A 438 -2.16 12.13 10.14
CA PRO A 438 -1.32 11.34 11.04
C PRO A 438 -0.31 10.43 10.31
N LEU A 439 -0.63 10.01 9.09
CA LEU A 439 0.25 9.21 8.25
C LEU A 439 1.55 9.95 7.88
N HIS A 440 1.52 11.27 7.66
CA HIS A 440 2.75 12.04 7.45
C HIS A 440 3.69 11.96 8.64
N TYR A 441 3.15 11.96 9.86
CA TYR A 441 3.96 11.80 11.05
C TYR A 441 4.62 10.42 11.08
N LEU A 442 3.86 9.35 10.87
CA LEU A 442 4.38 7.98 10.80
C LEU A 442 5.51 7.82 9.77
N LEU A 443 5.32 8.37 8.56
CA LEU A 443 6.34 8.36 7.51
C LEU A 443 7.56 9.19 7.92
N SER A 444 7.37 10.34 8.58
CA SER A 444 8.49 11.19 9.02
C SER A 444 9.36 10.54 10.10
N VAL A 445 8.78 9.70 10.96
CA VAL A 445 9.52 8.93 11.96
C VAL A 445 9.90 7.54 11.46
N SER A 446 9.65 7.26 10.17
CA SER A 446 9.95 5.98 9.52
C SER A 446 9.36 4.77 10.26
N ALA A 447 8.15 4.93 10.82
CA ALA A 447 7.47 3.87 11.57
C ALA A 447 6.84 2.83 10.64
N PHE A 448 6.86 1.57 11.09
CA PHE A 448 6.18 0.45 10.44
C PHE A 448 5.10 -0.14 11.35
N PRO A 449 4.06 -0.74 10.75
CA PRO A 449 3.19 -1.62 11.49
C PRO A 449 3.94 -2.82 12.09
N THR A 450 3.64 -3.12 13.35
CA THR A 450 4.21 -4.25 14.11
C THR A 450 3.99 -5.58 13.40
N TRP A 451 2.85 -5.77 12.72
CA TRP A 451 2.54 -7.04 12.05
C TRP A 451 3.53 -7.39 10.94
N LEU A 452 4.19 -6.43 10.28
CA LEU A 452 5.11 -6.72 9.17
C LEU A 452 6.33 -7.56 9.60
N THR A 453 6.68 -7.55 10.88
CA THR A 453 7.80 -8.35 11.40
C THR A 453 7.41 -9.77 11.78
N LEU A 454 6.11 -10.08 11.76
CA LEU A 454 5.52 -11.33 12.25
C LEU A 454 5.16 -12.30 11.11
N PRO A 455 5.12 -13.62 11.40
CA PRO A 455 4.67 -14.62 10.43
C PRO A 455 3.28 -14.32 9.87
N GLY A 456 3.14 -14.31 8.54
CA GLY A 456 1.87 -14.03 7.85
C GLY A 456 1.42 -12.56 7.94
N GLY A 457 2.28 -11.67 8.41
CA GLY A 457 1.95 -10.26 8.60
C GLY A 457 2.29 -9.35 7.42
N ALA A 458 3.19 -9.75 6.51
CA ALA A 458 3.41 -9.04 5.25
C ALA A 458 2.60 -9.72 4.13
N PRO A 459 1.77 -8.98 3.38
CA PRO A 459 0.97 -9.54 2.29
C PRO A 459 1.77 -9.74 0.99
N GLU A 460 2.89 -9.03 0.85
CA GLU A 460 3.72 -8.99 -0.36
C GLU A 460 5.16 -9.40 -0.05
N THR A 461 5.90 -9.78 -1.09
CA THR A 461 7.33 -10.15 -1.02
C THR A 461 8.26 -8.94 -1.00
N TYR A 462 7.75 -7.71 -0.88
CA TYR A 462 8.59 -6.51 -0.73
C TYR A 462 7.97 -5.49 0.23
N VAL A 463 8.85 -4.71 0.87
CA VAL A 463 8.57 -3.66 1.86
C VAL A 463 9.50 -2.49 1.53
N THR A 464 8.97 -1.26 1.51
CA THR A 464 9.73 -0.03 1.26
C THR A 464 9.66 0.93 2.43
N LYS A 465 10.77 1.64 2.63
CA LYS A 465 10.96 2.66 3.66
C LYS A 465 11.61 3.88 3.05
N ASN A 466 11.03 5.03 3.34
CA ASN A 466 11.69 6.29 3.07
C ASN A 466 12.31 6.77 4.40
N SER A 467 13.60 7.10 4.41
CA SER A 467 14.26 7.75 5.56
C SER A 467 14.32 9.24 5.26
N ARG A 468 13.86 10.07 6.19
CA ARG A 468 14.14 11.50 6.19
C ARG A 468 15.15 11.85 7.26
#